data_AF-A0A966D5Y0-F1
#
_entry.id   AF-A0A966D5Y0-F1
#
_cell.length_a   1.000
_cell.length_b   1.000
_cell.length_c   1.000
_cell.angle_alpha   90.00
_cell.angle_beta   90.00
_cell.angle_gamma   90.00
#
_symmetry.space_group_name_H-M   'P 1'
#
loop_
_entity.id
_entity.type
_entity.pdbx_description
1 polymer ?
#
loop_
_entity_poly.entity_id
_entity_poly.type
_entity_poly.pdbx_seq_one_letter_code
_entity_poly.pdbx_strand_id
1 'polypeptide(L)' 'MNTDFIKGIIPPIVTIIDENERIDEERMRRHVNFVIDGGVHGILAFGSNGEFYMVD' A
#
# COMPACT_ATOMS: atom_id res chain seq x y z
N MET A 1 -9.05 8.53 -21.42
CA MET A 1 -8.82 8.78 -19.98
C MET A 1 -7.56 9.62 -19.87
N ASN A 2 -7.59 10.75 -19.16
CA ASN A 2 -6.38 11.54 -18.92
C ASN A 2 -5.63 10.93 -17.72
N THR A 3 -4.33 10.68 -17.86
CA THR A 3 -3.46 10.11 -16.81
C THR A 3 -2.30 11.02 -16.45
N ASP A 4 -2.28 12.27 -16.91
CA ASP A 4 -1.16 13.21 -16.76
C ASP A 4 -0.90 13.62 -15.30
N PHE A 5 -1.87 13.34 -14.42
CA PHE A 5 -1.78 13.56 -12.97
C PHE A 5 -1.08 12.42 -12.22
N ILE A 6 -0.92 11.24 -12.83
CA ILE A 6 -0.26 10.08 -12.20
C ILE A 6 1.25 10.21 -12.39
N LYS A 7 1.89 10.99 -11.52
CA LYS A 7 3.33 11.27 -11.56
C LYS A 7 3.87 11.57 -10.18
N GLY A 8 5.18 11.38 -10.01
CA GLY A 8 5.89 11.60 -8.74
C GLY A 8 6.26 10.30 -8.04
N ILE A 9 6.36 10.35 -6.72
CA ILE A 9 6.76 9.20 -5.89
C ILE A 9 5.51 8.39 -5.53
N ILE A 10 5.39 7.18 -6.10
CA ILE A 10 4.24 6.29 -5.92
C ILE A 10 4.76 4.92 -5.50
N PRO A 11 5.07 4.71 -4.20
CA PRO A 11 5.68 3.45 -3.76
C PRO A 11 4.65 2.31 -3.80
N PRO A 12 5.08 1.08 -4.16
CA PRO A 12 4.33 -0.11 -3.80
C PRO A 12 4.38 -0.32 -2.29
N ILE A 13 3.23 -0.55 -1.67
CA ILE A 13 3.14 -0.85 -0.23
C ILE A 13 2.92 -2.34 0.01
N VAL A 14 3.41 -2.84 1.14
CA VAL A 14 3.17 -4.21 1.60
C VAL A 14 1.74 -4.37 2.10
N THR A 15 1.13 -5.55 1.93
CA THR A 15 -0.12 -5.90 2.61
C THR A 15 0.22 -6.48 3.97
N ILE A 16 -0.10 -5.76 5.04
CA ILE A 16 0.19 -6.22 6.40
C ILE A 16 -0.92 -7.17 6.83
N ILE A 17 -0.52 -8.41 7.14
CA ILE A 17 -1.38 -9.47 7.65
C ILE A 17 -1.03 -9.78 9.11
N ASP A 18 -2.02 -10.30 9.84
CA ASP A 18 -1.87 -10.83 11.19
C ASP A 18 -1.42 -12.31 11.18
N GLU A 19 -1.25 -12.89 12.36
CA GLU A 19 -0.85 -14.28 12.52
C GLU A 19 -1.87 -15.31 12.02
N ASN A 20 -3.10 -14.88 11.71
CA ASN A 20 -4.17 -15.71 11.18
C ASN A 20 -4.37 -15.49 9.66
N GLU A 21 -3.37 -14.89 9.00
CA GLU A 21 -3.36 -14.59 7.56
C GLU A 21 -4.49 -13.63 7.13
N ARG A 22 -5.03 -12.83 8.06
CA ARG A 22 -6.03 -11.81 7.77
C ARG A 22 -5.37 -10.43 7.69
N ILE A 23 -5.95 -9.52 6.94
CA ILE A 23 -5.47 -8.13 6.89
C ILE A 23 -5.51 -7.50 8.29
N ASP A 24 -4.36 -7.06 8.81
CA ASP A 24 -4.27 -6.25 10.01
C ASP A 24 -4.59 -4.79 9.64
N GLU A 25 -5.87 -4.43 9.78
CA GLU A 25 -6.37 -3.11 9.39
C GLU A 25 -5.68 -1.97 10.15
N GLU A 26 -5.37 -2.17 11.44
CA GLU A 26 -4.79 -1.14 12.29
C GLU A 26 -3.34 -0.84 11.88
N ARG A 27 -2.54 -1.89 11.64
CA ARG A 27 -1.17 -1.75 11.12
C ARG A 27 -1.16 -1.23 9.69
N MET A 28 -2.09 -1.70 8.83
CA MET A 28 -2.21 -1.17 7.47
C MET A 28 -2.49 0.33 7.47
N ARG A 29 -3.40 0.80 8.34
CA ARG A 29 -3.70 2.23 8.47
C ARG A 29 -2.47 3.03 8.92
N ARG A 30 -1.69 2.53 9.88
CA ARG A 30 -0.42 3.15 10.28
C ARG A 30 0.58 3.20 9.13
N HIS A 31 0.72 2.12 8.36
CA HIS A 31 1.65 2.05 7.24
C HIS A 31 1.27 3.03 6.12
N VAL A 32 -0.02 3.11 5.78
CA VAL A 32 -0.54 4.08 4.81
C VAL A 32 -0.29 5.51 5.29
N ASN A 33 -0.59 5.81 6.55
CA ASN A 33 -0.33 7.16 7.10
C ASN A 33 1.16 7.50 7.09
N PHE A 34 2.03 6.56 7.45
CA PHE A 34 3.48 6.77 7.41
C PHE A 34 3.99 7.18 6.02
N VAL A 35 3.53 6.53 4.95
CA VAL A 35 3.97 6.91 3.59
C VAL A 35 3.33 8.22 3.13
N ILE A 36 2.08 8.50 3.51
CA ILE A 36 1.42 9.79 3.25
C ILE A 36 2.18 10.93 3.93
N ASP A 37 2.50 10.78 5.21
CA ASP A 37 3.27 11.75 6.00
C ASP A 37 4.68 11.95 5.43
N GLY A 38 5.21 10.94 4.74
CA GLY A 38 6.47 11.01 3.99
C GLY A 38 6.41 11.82 2.69
N GLY A 39 5.25 12.34 2.28
CA GLY A 39 5.10 13.21 1.12
C GLY A 39 5.01 12.48 -0.22
N VAL A 40 4.52 11.24 -0.23
CA VAL A 40 4.29 10.50 -1.49
C VAL A 40 3.15 11.13 -2.30
N HIS A 41 3.19 10.94 -3.61
CA HIS A 41 2.21 11.50 -4.55
C HIS A 41 1.04 10.56 -4.81
N GLY A 42 1.19 9.29 -4.44
CA GLY A 42 0.18 8.25 -4.54
C GLY A 42 0.68 6.95 -3.90
N ILE A 43 -0.16 5.92 -3.90
CA ILE A 43 0.18 4.59 -3.37
C ILE A 43 -0.17 3.57 -4.44
N LEU A 44 0.76 2.66 -4.72
CA LEU A 44 0.48 1.45 -5.51
C LEU A 44 0.14 0.31 -4.55
N ALA A 45 -1.14 0.04 -4.36
CA ALA A 45 -1.61 -1.09 -3.57
C ALA A 45 -1.70 -2.37 -4.44
N PHE A 46 -1.63 -3.55 -3.82
CA PHE A 46 -1.81 -4.85 -4.51
C PHE A 46 -0.85 -5.10 -5.70
N GLY A 47 0.35 -4.50 -5.67
CA GLY A 47 1.44 -4.88 -6.58
C GLY A 47 2.14 -6.16 -6.15
N SER A 48 3.12 -6.65 -6.93
CA SER A 48 3.94 -7.82 -6.56
C SER A 48 4.58 -7.69 -5.18
N ASN A 49 5.09 -6.49 -4.86
CA ASN A 49 5.68 -6.17 -3.55
C ASN A 49 4.63 -6.01 -2.44
N GLY A 50 3.34 -6.02 -2.79
CA GLY A 50 2.24 -6.07 -1.84
C GLY A 50 1.94 -7.48 -1.34
N GLU A 51 2.61 -8.51 -1.88
CA GLU A 51 2.44 -9.93 -1.51
C GLU A 51 0.98 -10.40 -1.55
N PHE A 52 0.15 -9.78 -2.40
CA PHE A 52 -1.28 -10.05 -2.45
C PHE A 52 -1.64 -11.50 -2.75
N TYR A 53 -0.74 -12.24 -3.41
CA TYR A 53 -0.92 -13.65 -3.74
C TYR A 53 -0.80 -14.57 -2.52
N MET A 54 -0.37 -14.05 -1.37
CA MET A 54 -0.31 -14.78 -0.09
C MET A 54 -1.51 -14.49 0.81
N VAL A 55 -2.43 -13.62 0.39
CA VAL A 55 -3.59 -13.22 1.19
C VAL A 55 -4.82 -13.96 0.68
N ASP A 56 -5.46 -14.74 1.56
CA ASP A 56 -6.72 -15.48 1.30
C ASP A 56 -7.97 -14.64 1.58
#